data_AF-A0A2V9X4D7-F1
#
_entry.id   AF-A0A2V9X4D7-F1
#
_cell.length_a   1.000
_cell.length_b   1.000
_cell.length_c   1.000
_cell.angle_alpha   90.00
_cell.angle_beta   90.00
_cell.angle_gamma   90.00
#
_symmetry.space_group_name_H-M   'P 1'
#
loop_
_entity.id
_entity.type
_entity.pdbx_description
1 polymer ?
#
loop_
_entity_poly.entity_id
_entity_poly.type
_entity_poly.pdbx_seq_one_letter_code
_entity_poly.pdbx_strand_id
1 'polypeptide(L)'
;MKTPTMPIVCATIPCCRSSPIRNWPTRSAPSPPSTPTTCCASSSSVVCGDQVRQRGEILLDIDSTDDPTHGQQQLSFFNGGYGQHMYHPMLIFERHTGCLLAARLRPGNASSHARIVPMLLRLVPRLQSAFPAVKIKLRGDAGFALPLLYQFCEFFAIEYVLDIPANCVFKRRAQPRQKQLQRRYRRTQLPQRSFSSFRHRPRSWPRQPRICYKAEHTVAATNLRFLITNCDRPASQVFAFYNDRGECENRSLKPRESPLAE
;
A
#
# COMPACT_ATOMS: atom_id res chain seq x y z
N MET A 1 -0.28 -20.92 24.44
CA MET A 1 0.89 -20.60 23.58
C MET A 1 0.90 -19.10 23.28
N LYS A 2 1.86 -18.35 23.84
CA LYS A 2 1.99 -16.90 23.60
C LYS A 2 2.55 -16.69 22.18
N THR A 3 1.86 -15.93 21.34
CA THR A 3 2.43 -15.49 20.05
C THR A 3 3.57 -14.51 20.34
N PRO A 4 4.79 -14.73 19.83
CA PRO A 4 5.88 -13.78 20.01
C PRO A 4 5.52 -12.47 19.31
N THR A 5 5.50 -11.38 20.07
CA THR A 5 5.23 -10.04 19.54
C THR A 5 6.54 -9.51 18.97
N MET A 6 6.76 -9.73 17.68
CA MET A 6 7.97 -9.26 16.98
C MET A 6 8.09 -7.72 17.02
N PRO A 7 9.32 -7.19 17.20
CA PRO A 7 9.58 -5.75 17.21
C PRO A 7 9.16 -5.14 15.87
N ILE A 8 8.58 -3.94 15.92
CA ILE A 8 8.45 -3.10 14.74
C ILE A 8 9.80 -2.43 14.56
N VAL A 9 10.48 -2.74 13.46
CA VAL A 9 11.62 -1.93 13.04
C VAL A 9 11.02 -0.69 12.39
N CYS A 10 10.90 0.39 13.18
CA CYS A 10 10.72 1.72 12.62
C CYS A 10 12.11 2.09 12.08
N ALA A 11 12.34 1.83 10.80
CA ALA A 11 13.61 2.15 10.18
C ALA A 11 13.73 3.69 10.16
N THR A 12 14.57 4.23 11.05
CA THR A 12 15.04 5.61 10.94
C THR A 12 16.02 5.65 9.78
N ILE A 13 15.52 5.79 8.55
CA ILE A 13 16.36 6.09 7.40
C ILE A 13 16.35 7.62 7.26
N PRO A 14 17.39 8.33 7.70
CA PRO A 14 17.47 9.77 7.48
C PRO A 14 17.49 10.03 5.98
N CYS A 15 16.39 10.57 5.46
CA CYS A 15 16.25 10.86 4.03
C CYS A 15 17.13 12.04 3.56
N CYS A 16 17.97 12.60 4.44
CA CYS A 16 18.85 13.72 4.14
C CYS A 16 20.29 13.42 4.58
N ARG A 17 20.92 12.42 3.97
CA ARG A 17 22.36 12.41 3.64
C ARG A 17 22.65 11.22 2.73
N SER A 18 23.25 11.53 1.58
CA SER A 18 23.80 10.59 0.61
C SER A 18 24.76 9.61 1.30
N SER A 19 24.34 8.36 1.50
CA SER A 19 25.25 7.26 1.80
C SER A 19 24.68 5.97 1.19
N PRO A 20 25.45 5.25 0.36
CA PRO A 20 24.99 4.04 -0.30
C PRO A 20 24.76 2.91 0.69
N ILE A 21 23.63 2.21 0.55
CA ILE A 21 23.31 0.98 1.26
C ILE A 21 24.18 -0.14 0.68
N ARG A 22 25.39 -0.31 1.22
CA ARG A 22 26.12 -1.57 1.13
C ARG A 22 26.61 -1.89 2.54
N ASN A 23 26.29 -3.10 2.99
CA ASN A 23 26.63 -3.71 4.28
C ASN A 23 25.67 -3.37 5.43
N TRP A 24 24.77 -4.31 5.71
CA TRP A 24 24.17 -4.49 7.03
C TRP A 24 25.21 -5.21 7.91
N PRO A 25 25.85 -4.58 8.91
CA PRO A 25 26.63 -5.33 9.86
C PRO A 25 25.66 -6.01 10.83
N THR A 26 25.77 -7.33 10.96
CA THR A 26 25.26 -8.09 12.10
C THR A 26 25.99 -7.56 13.34
N ARG A 27 25.40 -6.61 14.06
CA ARG A 27 25.93 -6.19 15.38
C ARG A 27 25.21 -6.94 16.48
N SER A 28 25.99 -7.74 17.20
CA SER A 28 25.72 -8.27 18.53
C SER A 28 25.24 -7.18 19.49
N ALA A 29 24.38 -7.58 20.41
CA ALA A 29 23.69 -6.71 21.38
C ALA A 29 24.64 -5.77 22.15
N PRO A 30 24.30 -4.48 22.35
CA PRO A 30 25.01 -3.61 23.27
C PRO A 30 24.51 -3.80 24.71
N SER A 31 25.45 -3.85 25.64
CA SER A 31 25.26 -3.77 27.09
C SER A 31 24.64 -2.43 27.52
N PRO A 32 23.97 -2.36 28.69
CA PRO A 32 23.22 -1.17 29.09
C PRO A 32 24.16 -0.08 29.64
N PRO A 33 24.01 1.20 29.24
CA PRO A 33 24.65 2.29 29.93
C PRO A 33 23.84 2.75 31.15
N SER A 34 24.59 3.04 32.22
CA SER A 34 24.15 3.67 33.45
C SER A 34 23.82 5.16 33.27
N THR A 35 22.76 5.59 33.95
CA THR A 35 22.29 6.96 34.24
C THR A 35 21.72 7.84 33.11
N PRO A 36 20.61 8.56 33.38
CA PRO A 36 19.84 9.25 32.35
C PRO A 36 20.38 10.67 32.14
N THR A 37 21.08 10.90 31.03
CA THR A 37 21.24 12.26 30.53
C THR A 37 20.07 12.55 29.60
N THR A 38 19.20 13.46 30.05
CA THR A 38 18.08 14.03 29.31
C THR A 38 18.59 14.70 28.03
N CYS A 39 18.65 13.94 26.94
CA CYS A 39 18.70 14.51 25.60
C CYS A 39 17.26 14.63 25.10
N CYS A 40 16.72 15.84 25.15
CA CYS A 40 15.56 16.25 24.36
C CYS A 40 15.88 16.04 22.86
N ALA A 41 15.63 14.82 22.36
CA ALA A 41 15.74 14.52 20.94
C ALA A 41 14.51 15.12 20.24
N SER A 42 14.71 16.29 19.68
CA SER A 42 13.85 16.98 18.74
C SER A 42 13.17 16.02 17.75
N SER A 43 11.87 16.20 17.62
CA SER A 43 10.93 15.55 16.71
C SER A 43 11.38 15.55 15.24
N SER A 44 12.22 14.59 14.87
CA SER A 44 12.53 14.27 13.47
C SER A 44 11.41 13.38 12.91
N SER A 45 10.39 13.98 12.33
CA SER A 45 9.47 13.25 11.45
C SER A 45 10.28 12.63 10.31
N VAL A 46 10.11 11.32 10.09
CA VAL A 46 10.83 10.51 9.09
C VAL A 46 10.63 11.04 7.65
N VAL A 47 9.64 11.89 7.43
CA VAL A 47 9.32 12.57 6.18
C VAL A 47 9.78 14.03 6.22
N CYS A 48 10.30 14.54 5.10
CA CYS A 48 10.66 15.95 4.95
C CYS A 48 9.42 16.84 5.19
N GLY A 49 9.40 17.52 6.33
CA GLY A 49 8.20 18.23 6.79
C GLY A 49 7.78 19.38 5.89
N ASP A 50 8.73 20.10 5.28
CA ASP A 50 8.45 21.24 4.42
C ASP A 50 7.77 20.82 3.12
N GLN A 51 8.25 19.74 2.50
CA GLN A 51 7.66 19.18 1.28
C GLN A 51 6.22 18.72 1.52
N VAL A 52 5.98 18.08 2.66
CA VAL A 52 4.63 17.63 3.06
C VAL A 52 3.69 18.82 3.27
N ARG A 53 4.15 19.85 4.00
CA ARG A 53 3.35 21.06 4.25
C ARG A 53 3.03 21.82 2.97
N GLN A 54 4.00 21.95 2.06
CA GLN A 54 3.81 22.64 0.78
C GLN A 54 2.78 21.91 -0.11
N ARG A 55 2.79 20.57 -0.12
CA ARG A 55 1.83 19.77 -0.91
C ARG A 55 0.45 19.71 -0.27
N GLY A 56 0.38 19.77 1.07
CA GLY A 56 -0.88 19.66 1.81
C GLY A 56 -1.48 18.25 1.84
N GLU A 57 -0.71 17.23 1.40
CA GLU A 57 -1.12 15.83 1.46
C GLU A 57 0.04 14.87 1.78
N ILE A 58 -0.30 13.74 2.39
CA ILE A 58 0.59 12.57 2.58
C ILE A 58 -0.09 11.38 1.90
N LEU A 59 0.59 10.73 0.97
CA LEU A 59 0.08 9.52 0.32
C LEU A 59 0.83 8.29 0.81
N LEU A 60 0.11 7.43 1.54
CA LEU A 60 0.61 6.16 2.04
C LEU A 60 0.36 5.06 1.02
N ASP A 61 1.44 4.51 0.47
CA ASP A 61 1.41 3.31 -0.35
C ASP A 61 1.70 2.09 0.52
N ILE A 62 0.75 1.17 0.58
CA ILE A 62 0.89 -0.09 1.29
C ILE A 62 1.17 -1.19 0.26
N ASP A 63 2.24 -1.93 0.49
CA ASP A 63 2.64 -3.04 -0.37
C ASP A 63 3.01 -4.28 0.43
N SER A 64 2.85 -5.44 -0.21
CA SER A 64 3.43 -6.70 0.25
C SER A 64 4.35 -7.22 -0.84
N THR A 65 5.54 -7.66 -0.46
CA THR A 65 6.49 -8.27 -1.40
C THR A 65 6.88 -9.64 -0.90
N ASP A 66 7.26 -10.52 -1.81
CA ASP A 66 7.92 -11.79 -1.49
C ASP A 66 9.41 -11.57 -1.27
N ASP A 67 9.98 -12.37 -0.37
CA ASP A 67 11.42 -12.44 -0.12
C ASP A 67 11.79 -13.93 -0.03
N PRO A 68 12.23 -14.55 -1.14
CA PRO A 68 12.52 -15.97 -1.21
C PRO A 68 13.56 -16.39 -0.17
N THR A 69 13.41 -17.59 0.37
CA THR A 69 14.29 -18.11 1.43
C THR A 69 14.91 -19.44 1.03
N HIS A 70 16.07 -19.73 1.61
CA HIS A 70 16.82 -20.95 1.35
C HIS A 70 17.19 -21.65 2.66
N GLY A 71 17.13 -22.99 2.67
CA GLY A 71 17.42 -23.80 3.85
C GLY A 71 16.36 -23.69 4.94
N GLN A 72 16.75 -23.92 6.20
CA GLN A 72 15.84 -23.94 7.35
C GLN A 72 15.90 -22.64 8.17
N GLN A 73 15.52 -21.53 7.54
CA GLN A 73 15.46 -20.24 8.22
C GLN A 73 14.16 -20.13 9.06
N GLN A 74 14.25 -19.48 10.22
CA GLN A 74 13.06 -19.25 11.05
C GLN A 74 12.06 -18.35 10.32
N LEU A 75 10.77 -18.68 10.38
CA LEU A 75 9.65 -17.98 9.71
C LEU A 75 9.61 -18.10 8.17
N SER A 76 10.56 -18.83 7.58
CA SER A 76 10.44 -19.31 6.20
C SER A 76 9.31 -20.33 6.14
N PHE A 77 8.25 -20.00 5.41
CA PHE A 77 7.13 -20.91 5.19
C PHE A 77 6.67 -20.85 3.74
N PHE A 78 6.10 -21.95 3.27
CA PHE A 78 5.53 -22.02 1.93
C PHE A 78 4.33 -21.08 1.79
N ASN A 79 4.35 -20.26 0.73
CA ASN A 79 3.22 -19.41 0.35
C ASN A 79 2.59 -19.95 -0.94
N GLY A 80 1.35 -20.44 -0.85
CA GLY A 80 0.65 -21.01 -2.00
C GLY A 80 0.32 -20.02 -3.13
N GLY A 81 0.27 -18.72 -2.82
CA GLY A 81 0.05 -17.69 -3.85
C GLY A 81 1.29 -17.43 -4.72
N TYR A 82 2.48 -17.62 -4.16
CA TYR A 82 3.77 -17.44 -4.85
C TYR A 82 4.44 -18.76 -5.25
N GLY A 83 3.98 -19.89 -4.71
CA GLY A 83 4.52 -21.21 -5.04
C GLY A 83 5.93 -21.47 -4.49
N GLN A 84 6.35 -20.74 -3.45
CA GLN A 84 7.73 -20.80 -2.92
C GLN A 84 7.78 -20.64 -1.39
N HIS A 85 8.92 -21.02 -0.80
CA HIS A 85 9.25 -20.70 0.59
C HIS A 85 9.82 -19.29 0.68
N MET A 86 9.21 -18.44 1.49
CA MET A 86 9.55 -17.01 1.53
C MET A 86 9.32 -16.41 2.91
N TYR A 87 9.81 -15.19 3.11
CA TYR A 87 9.15 -14.23 3.98
C TYR A 87 8.11 -13.44 3.20
N HIS A 88 7.15 -12.86 3.91
CA HIS A 88 6.11 -12.03 3.29
C HIS A 88 6.09 -10.61 3.88
N PRO A 89 7.17 -9.83 3.74
CA PRO A 89 7.26 -8.48 4.28
C PRO A 89 6.12 -7.55 3.83
N MET A 90 5.73 -6.67 4.73
CA MET A 90 4.79 -5.57 4.51
C MET A 90 5.53 -4.25 4.60
N LEU A 91 5.31 -3.36 3.64
CA LEU A 91 5.98 -2.08 3.54
C LEU A 91 4.93 -0.96 3.45
N ILE A 92 5.21 0.17 4.10
CA ILE A 92 4.43 1.40 3.98
C ILE A 92 5.38 2.52 3.57
N PHE A 93 5.15 3.08 2.40
CA PHE A 93 5.92 4.20 1.87
C PHE A 93 5.10 5.49 1.90
N GLU A 94 5.79 6.61 2.12
CA GLU A 94 5.30 7.90 1.65
C GLU A 94 5.65 8.01 0.17
N ARG A 95 4.63 8.15 -0.66
CA ARG A 95 4.76 8.04 -2.11
C ARG A 95 5.61 9.17 -2.71
N HIS A 96 5.43 10.41 -2.26
CA HIS A 96 6.03 11.58 -2.89
C HIS A 96 7.54 11.68 -2.63
N THR A 97 7.96 11.44 -1.39
CA THR A 97 9.38 11.41 -0.98
C THR A 97 10.01 10.05 -1.23
N GLY A 98 9.21 9.00 -1.41
CA GLY A 98 9.67 7.61 -1.49
C GLY A 98 10.22 7.06 -0.17
N CYS A 99 9.87 7.69 0.96
CA CYS A 99 10.41 7.33 2.26
C CYS A 99 9.70 6.08 2.81
N LEU A 100 10.46 5.09 3.27
CA LEU A 100 9.91 3.93 3.96
C LEU A 100 9.53 4.32 5.40
N LEU A 101 8.24 4.41 5.68
CA LEU A 101 7.72 4.83 6.99
C LEU A 101 7.61 3.68 7.99
N ALA A 102 7.27 2.49 7.49
CA ALA A 102 7.15 1.31 8.31
C ALA A 102 7.42 0.06 7.48
N ALA A 103 8.11 -0.90 8.10
CA ALA A 103 8.30 -2.23 7.56
C ALA A 103 7.97 -3.27 8.62
N ARG A 104 7.42 -4.40 8.20
CA ARG A 104 7.24 -5.57 9.07
C ARG A 104 7.50 -6.83 8.28
N LEU A 105 8.51 -7.57 8.72
CA LEU A 105 8.71 -8.94 8.29
C LEU A 105 7.57 -9.81 8.82
N ARG A 106 7.00 -10.64 7.94
CA ARG A 106 5.98 -11.62 8.30
C ARG A 106 6.42 -13.01 7.86
N PRO A 107 5.95 -14.06 8.56
CA PRO A 107 6.19 -15.42 8.12
C PRO A 107 5.61 -15.64 6.71
N GLY A 108 6.21 -16.53 5.92
CA GLY A 108 5.85 -16.76 4.52
C GLY A 108 4.38 -17.10 4.28
N ASN A 109 3.76 -17.82 5.21
CA ASN A 109 2.36 -18.24 5.15
C ASN A 109 1.35 -17.17 5.63
N ALA A 110 1.82 -15.98 6.00
CA ALA A 110 0.94 -14.89 6.41
C ALA A 110 0.14 -14.33 5.22
N SER A 111 -1.10 -13.92 5.47
CA SER A 111 -1.90 -13.18 4.50
C SER A 111 -1.39 -11.74 4.31
N SER A 112 -1.58 -11.16 3.13
CA SER A 112 -1.07 -9.82 2.77
C SER A 112 -1.59 -8.71 3.68
N HIS A 113 -2.82 -8.79 4.19
CA HIS A 113 -3.36 -7.81 5.14
C HIS A 113 -2.93 -8.04 6.61
N ALA A 114 -2.21 -9.13 6.91
CA ALA A 114 -1.90 -9.48 8.30
C ALA A 114 -1.11 -8.35 8.99
N ARG A 115 -1.65 -7.88 10.12
CA ARG A 115 -1.07 -6.84 11.00
C ARG A 115 -1.03 -5.42 10.41
N ILE A 116 -1.76 -5.12 9.33
CA ILE A 116 -1.79 -3.76 8.77
C ILE A 116 -2.39 -2.72 9.74
N VAL A 117 -3.54 -3.02 10.35
CA VAL A 117 -4.22 -2.07 11.24
C VAL A 117 -3.39 -1.73 12.49
N PRO A 118 -2.79 -2.68 13.23
CA PRO A 118 -1.87 -2.36 14.32
C PRO A 118 -0.66 -1.52 13.90
N MET A 119 -0.18 -1.67 12.68
CA MET A 119 0.92 -0.85 12.15
C MET A 119 0.43 0.58 11.88
N LEU A 120 -0.70 0.74 11.20
CA LEU A 120 -1.29 2.04 10.92
C LEU A 120 -1.71 2.78 12.20
N LEU A 121 -2.20 2.08 13.23
CA LEU A 121 -2.52 2.66 14.54
C LEU A 121 -1.31 3.32 15.22
N ARG A 122 -0.09 2.90 14.92
CA ARG A 122 1.12 3.54 15.44
C ARG A 122 1.62 4.66 14.53
N LEU A 123 1.43 4.52 13.22
CA LEU A 123 1.94 5.46 12.22
C LEU A 123 1.04 6.69 12.07
N VAL A 124 -0.25 6.48 11.84
CA VAL A 124 -1.21 7.55 11.49
C VAL A 124 -1.32 8.63 12.57
N PRO A 125 -1.49 8.32 13.87
CA PRO A 125 -1.57 9.36 14.88
C PRO A 125 -0.30 10.22 14.94
N ARG A 126 0.88 9.62 14.74
CA ARG A 126 2.15 10.37 14.71
C ARG A 126 2.23 11.32 13.52
N LEU A 127 1.75 10.88 12.35
CA LEU A 127 1.67 11.73 11.16
C LEU A 127 0.66 12.87 11.35
N GLN A 128 -0.52 12.58 11.92
CA GLN A 128 -1.54 13.60 12.20
C GLN A 128 -1.06 14.62 13.24
N SER A 129 -0.37 14.18 14.29
CA SER A 129 0.23 15.10 15.28
C SER A 129 1.33 15.97 14.67
N ALA A 130 2.17 15.43 13.79
CA ALA A 130 3.23 16.20 13.12
C ALA A 130 2.68 17.16 12.05
N PHE A 131 1.59 16.77 11.38
CA PHE A 131 1.01 17.47 10.23
C PHE A 131 -0.52 17.63 10.37
N PRO A 132 -1.01 18.41 11.34
CA PRO A 132 -2.44 18.47 11.68
C PRO A 132 -3.35 19.00 10.57
N ALA A 133 -2.83 19.87 9.68
CA ALA A 133 -3.58 20.44 8.57
C ALA A 133 -3.49 19.63 7.27
N VAL A 134 -2.75 18.52 7.27
CA VAL A 134 -2.41 17.77 6.05
C VAL A 134 -3.33 16.57 5.90
N LYS A 135 -3.87 16.38 4.69
CA LYS A 135 -4.75 15.25 4.40
C LYS A 135 -3.93 13.99 4.17
N ILE A 136 -4.27 12.92 4.88
CA ILE A 136 -3.66 11.60 4.67
C ILE A 136 -4.53 10.80 3.69
N LYS A 137 -3.87 10.25 2.68
CA LYS A 137 -4.45 9.35 1.68
C LYS A 137 -3.77 7.99 1.77
N LEU A 138 -4.50 6.94 1.45
CA LEU A 138 -4.03 5.56 1.51
C LEU A 138 -4.34 4.83 0.21
N ARG A 139 -3.34 4.13 -0.32
CA ARG A 139 -3.45 3.27 -1.49
C ARG A 139 -2.84 1.90 -1.20
N GLY A 140 -3.39 0.88 -1.81
CA GLY A 140 -2.94 -0.50 -1.63
C GLY A 140 -3.61 -1.46 -2.59
N ASP A 141 -3.03 -2.66 -2.67
CA ASP A 141 -3.48 -3.72 -3.55
C ASP A 141 -4.73 -4.48 -3.04
N ALA A 142 -5.13 -5.48 -3.81
CA ALA A 142 -6.27 -6.35 -3.51
C ALA A 142 -6.05 -7.22 -2.26
N GLY A 143 -4.80 -7.48 -1.88
CA GLY A 143 -4.43 -8.18 -0.66
C GLY A 143 -4.76 -7.40 0.61
N PHE A 144 -4.96 -6.08 0.51
CA PHE A 144 -5.40 -5.20 1.60
C PHE A 144 -6.90 -4.88 1.58
N ALA A 145 -7.69 -5.55 0.75
CA ALA A 145 -9.15 -5.33 0.63
C ALA A 145 -9.95 -5.88 1.82
N LEU A 146 -9.68 -5.40 3.05
CA LEU A 146 -10.23 -5.87 4.31
C LEU A 146 -11.21 -4.86 4.94
N PRO A 147 -12.41 -5.28 5.42
CA PRO A 147 -13.37 -4.42 6.10
C PRO A 147 -12.79 -3.56 7.22
N LEU A 148 -11.93 -4.16 8.05
CA LEU A 148 -11.33 -3.50 9.20
C LEU A 148 -10.41 -2.34 8.78
N LEU A 149 -9.76 -2.44 7.61
CA LEU A 149 -8.93 -1.37 7.08
C LEU A 149 -9.79 -0.19 6.61
N TYR A 150 -10.94 -0.44 5.98
CA TYR A 150 -11.87 0.63 5.59
C TYR A 150 -12.40 1.36 6.82
N GLN A 151 -12.82 0.62 7.85
CA GLN A 151 -13.29 1.19 9.12
C GLN A 151 -12.22 2.03 9.79
N PHE A 152 -10.97 1.56 9.80
CA PHE A 152 -9.83 2.32 10.29
C PHE A 152 -9.66 3.63 9.51
N CYS A 153 -9.68 3.58 8.18
CA CYS A 153 -9.54 4.79 7.35
C CYS A 153 -10.70 5.77 7.60
N GLU A 154 -11.93 5.28 7.68
CA GLU A 154 -13.10 6.09 7.97
C GLU A 154 -13.07 6.73 9.36
N PHE A 155 -12.55 6.03 10.37
CA PHE A 155 -12.41 6.55 11.74
C PHE A 155 -11.36 7.67 11.81
N PHE A 156 -10.22 7.51 11.14
CA PHE A 156 -9.15 8.51 11.10
C PHE A 156 -9.33 9.57 10.00
N ALA A 157 -10.48 9.61 9.32
CA ALA A 157 -10.78 10.52 8.21
C ALA A 157 -9.73 10.47 7.07
N ILE A 158 -9.23 9.27 6.77
CA ILE A 158 -8.27 8.99 5.70
C ILE A 158 -9.02 8.70 4.41
N GLU A 159 -8.65 9.38 3.32
CA GLU A 159 -9.11 9.02 1.97
C GLU A 159 -8.39 7.75 1.53
N TYR A 160 -9.10 6.73 1.04
CA TYR A 160 -8.48 5.49 0.59
C TYR A 160 -8.92 5.07 -0.81
N VAL A 161 -8.02 4.42 -1.53
CA VAL A 161 -8.30 3.73 -2.80
C VAL A 161 -7.57 2.40 -2.79
N LEU A 162 -8.34 1.32 -2.72
CA LEU A 162 -7.81 -0.04 -2.65
C LEU A 162 -8.31 -0.84 -3.85
N ASP A 163 -7.45 -1.68 -4.44
CA ASP A 163 -7.93 -2.68 -5.41
C ASP A 163 -8.83 -3.68 -4.70
N ILE A 164 -9.81 -4.23 -5.41
CA ILE A 164 -10.68 -5.26 -4.85
C ILE A 164 -10.98 -6.33 -5.89
N PRO A 165 -10.85 -7.63 -5.53
CA PRO A 165 -11.19 -8.70 -6.44
C PRO A 165 -12.64 -8.62 -6.92
N ALA A 166 -12.86 -8.97 -8.19
CA ALA A 166 -14.19 -9.00 -8.77
C ALA A 166 -15.02 -10.15 -8.18
N ASN A 167 -16.15 -9.84 -7.56
CA ASN A 167 -17.14 -10.84 -7.15
C ASN A 167 -18.31 -10.93 -8.16
N CYS A 168 -19.18 -11.93 -8.00
CA CYS A 168 -20.32 -12.14 -8.89
C CYS A 168 -21.31 -10.95 -8.92
N VAL A 169 -21.47 -10.25 -7.80
CA VAL A 169 -22.34 -9.07 -7.70
C VAL A 169 -21.75 -7.89 -8.48
N PHE A 170 -20.44 -7.66 -8.38
CA PHE A 170 -19.72 -6.60 -9.07
C PHE A 170 -19.74 -6.83 -10.58
N LYS A 171 -19.47 -8.07 -11.00
CA LYS A 171 -19.58 -8.49 -12.41
C LYS A 171 -21.00 -8.26 -12.95
N ARG A 172 -22.03 -8.65 -12.21
CA ARG A 172 -23.44 -8.43 -12.59
C ARG A 172 -23.76 -6.94 -12.76
N ARG A 173 -23.29 -6.09 -11.85
CA ARG A 173 -23.49 -4.63 -11.94
C ARG A 173 -22.72 -3.98 -13.10
N ALA A 174 -21.57 -4.52 -13.47
CA ALA A 174 -20.80 -4.03 -14.61
C ALA A 174 -21.28 -4.57 -15.97
N GLN A 175 -22.05 -5.66 -15.98
CA GLN A 175 -22.48 -6.36 -17.20
C GLN A 175 -23.20 -5.48 -18.24
N PRO A 176 -24.15 -4.59 -17.88
CA PRO A 176 -24.80 -3.72 -18.86
C PRO A 176 -23.79 -2.85 -19.61
N ARG A 177 -22.81 -2.31 -18.88
CA ARG A 177 -21.77 -1.44 -19.44
C ARG A 177 -20.78 -2.23 -20.29
N GLN A 178 -20.43 -3.46 -19.90
CA GLN A 178 -19.63 -4.36 -20.74
C GLN A 178 -20.32 -4.65 -22.08
N LYS A 179 -21.62 -5.01 -22.07
CA LYS A 179 -22.39 -5.26 -23.30
C LYS A 179 -22.42 -4.03 -24.20
N GLN A 180 -22.54 -2.84 -23.62
CA GLN A 180 -22.49 -1.58 -24.37
C GLN A 180 -21.13 -1.36 -25.04
N LEU A 181 -20.02 -1.61 -24.33
CA LEU A 181 -18.67 -1.49 -24.89
C LEU A 181 -18.42 -2.50 -25.99
N GLN A 182 -18.87 -3.75 -25.83
CA GLN A 182 -18.77 -4.77 -26.86
C GLN A 182 -19.53 -4.36 -28.14
N ARG A 183 -20.74 -3.80 -28.01
CA ARG A 183 -21.51 -3.30 -29.17
C ARG A 183 -20.79 -2.14 -29.87
N ARG A 184 -20.19 -1.21 -29.11
CA ARG A 184 -19.39 -0.10 -29.68
C ARG A 184 -18.13 -0.60 -30.38
N TYR A 185 -17.43 -1.56 -29.78
CA TYR A 185 -16.26 -2.18 -30.38
C TYR A 185 -16.61 -2.85 -31.71
N ARG A 186 -17.68 -3.66 -31.77
CA ARG A 186 -18.12 -4.30 -33.03
C ARG A 186 -18.34 -3.31 -34.18
N ARG A 187 -18.79 -2.09 -33.88
CA ARG A 187 -19.04 -1.04 -34.88
C ARG A 187 -17.78 -0.26 -35.29
N THR A 188 -16.86 -0.04 -34.35
CA THR A 188 -15.72 0.86 -34.54
C THR A 188 -14.41 0.12 -34.78
N GLN A 189 -14.30 -1.14 -34.34
CA GLN A 189 -13.07 -1.93 -34.24
C GLN A 189 -11.96 -1.26 -33.42
N LEU A 190 -12.30 -0.25 -32.60
CA LEU A 190 -11.37 0.46 -31.73
C LEU A 190 -11.55 0.04 -30.27
N PRO A 191 -10.46 -0.11 -29.49
CA PRO A 191 -10.53 -0.41 -28.06
C PRO A 191 -11.45 0.56 -27.31
N GLN A 192 -12.39 0.01 -26.54
CA GLN A 192 -13.37 0.80 -25.79
C GLN A 192 -13.06 0.74 -24.30
N ARG A 193 -13.07 1.89 -23.62
CA ARG A 193 -12.91 1.97 -22.16
C ARG A 193 -14.00 2.81 -21.52
N SER A 194 -14.45 2.42 -20.33
CA SER A 194 -15.43 3.19 -19.56
C SER A 194 -15.19 3.07 -18.06
N PHE A 195 -15.43 4.17 -17.36
CA PHE A 195 -15.35 4.25 -15.91
C PHE A 195 -16.73 4.53 -15.33
N SER A 196 -17.04 3.88 -14.22
CA SER A 196 -18.30 4.08 -13.51
C SER A 196 -18.12 3.74 -12.05
N SER A 197 -19.11 4.07 -11.24
CA SER A 197 -19.15 3.64 -9.84
C SER A 197 -20.54 3.25 -9.40
N PHE A 198 -20.63 2.46 -8.33
CA PHE A 198 -21.86 2.18 -7.60
C PHE A 198 -21.56 2.07 -6.11
N ARG A 199 -22.54 2.34 -5.25
CA ARG A 199 -22.42 2.05 -3.81
C ARG A 199 -22.78 0.59 -3.55
N HIS A 200 -22.00 -0.07 -2.70
CA HIS A 200 -22.23 -1.45 -2.31
C HIS A 200 -22.17 -1.56 -0.79
N ARG A 201 -23.23 -2.10 -0.19
CA ARG A 201 -23.28 -2.39 1.24
C ARG A 201 -23.29 -3.90 1.46
N PRO A 202 -22.16 -4.49 1.85
CA PRO A 202 -22.19 -5.81 2.48
C PRO A 202 -23.03 -5.74 3.76
N ARG A 203 -23.82 -6.78 4.05
CA ARG A 203 -24.73 -6.81 5.22
C ARG A 203 -24.04 -6.50 6.55
N SER A 204 -22.74 -6.76 6.66
CA SER A 204 -21.95 -6.58 7.87
C SER A 204 -21.31 -5.20 8.02
N TRP A 205 -21.47 -4.27 7.07
CA TRP A 205 -20.75 -2.99 7.09
C TRP A 205 -21.65 -1.83 7.53
N PRO A 206 -21.19 -0.98 8.46
CA PRO A 206 -21.96 0.17 8.93
C PRO A 206 -22.09 1.25 7.85
N ARG A 207 -21.07 1.43 7.00
CA ARG A 207 -21.05 2.37 5.88
C ARG A 207 -21.10 1.68 4.53
N GLN A 208 -21.56 2.41 3.51
CA GLN A 208 -21.68 1.95 2.12
C GLN A 208 -20.51 2.49 1.29
N PRO A 209 -19.39 1.76 1.21
CA PRO A 209 -18.28 2.23 0.39
C PRO A 209 -18.66 2.25 -1.09
N ARG A 210 -17.94 3.10 -1.80
CA ARG A 210 -18.12 3.28 -3.23
C ARG A 210 -17.19 2.33 -3.96
N ILE A 211 -17.77 1.52 -4.84
CA ILE A 211 -17.02 0.68 -5.76
C ILE A 211 -16.92 1.42 -7.08
N CYS A 212 -15.71 1.81 -7.46
CA CYS A 212 -15.41 2.29 -8.80
C CYS A 212 -14.99 1.11 -9.67
N TYR A 213 -15.36 1.11 -10.95
CA TYR A 213 -14.93 0.07 -11.87
C TYR A 213 -14.52 0.65 -13.21
N LYS A 214 -13.54 -0.02 -13.82
CA LYS A 214 -13.03 0.21 -15.17
C LYS A 214 -13.43 -1.00 -15.99
N ALA A 215 -14.18 -0.77 -17.05
CA ALA A 215 -14.51 -1.77 -18.05
C ALA A 215 -13.78 -1.44 -19.35
N GLU A 216 -13.01 -2.41 -19.85
CA GLU A 216 -12.29 -2.30 -21.11
C GLU A 216 -12.67 -3.45 -22.01
N HIS A 217 -12.83 -3.16 -23.30
CA HIS A 217 -13.06 -4.16 -24.33
C HIS A 217 -12.02 -3.94 -25.42
N THR A 218 -11.12 -4.91 -25.57
CA THR A 218 -10.09 -4.95 -26.60
C THR A 218 -10.36 -6.14 -27.53
N VAL A 219 -9.53 -6.28 -28.57
CA VAL A 219 -9.56 -7.42 -29.50
C VAL A 219 -9.53 -8.76 -28.73
N ALA A 220 -8.67 -8.84 -27.70
CA ALA A 220 -8.41 -10.08 -27.00
C ALA A 220 -9.49 -10.44 -25.97
N ALA A 221 -9.94 -9.48 -25.17
CA ALA A 221 -10.86 -9.78 -24.07
C ALA A 221 -11.59 -8.54 -23.54
N THR A 222 -12.62 -8.81 -22.73
CA THR A 222 -13.22 -7.80 -21.85
C THR A 222 -12.56 -7.87 -20.48
N ASN A 223 -11.93 -6.78 -20.04
CA ASN A 223 -11.32 -6.66 -18.73
C ASN A 223 -12.21 -5.83 -17.79
N LEU A 224 -12.37 -6.30 -16.55
CA LEU A 224 -12.98 -5.55 -15.46
C LEU A 224 -12.00 -5.41 -14.31
N ARG A 225 -11.80 -4.17 -13.87
CA ARG A 225 -11.09 -3.85 -12.64
C ARG A 225 -11.99 -3.08 -11.69
N PHE A 226 -11.90 -3.37 -10.40
CA PHE A 226 -12.72 -2.75 -9.38
C PHE A 226 -11.82 -2.12 -8.32
N LEU A 227 -12.14 -0.91 -7.90
CA LEU A 227 -11.50 -0.22 -6.79
C LEU A 227 -12.56 0.10 -5.75
N ILE A 228 -12.20 -0.01 -4.48
CA ILE A 228 -13.03 0.44 -3.36
C ILE A 228 -12.47 1.75 -2.79
N THR A 229 -13.35 2.71 -2.54
CA THR A 229 -12.94 4.03 -2.08
C THR A 229 -14.03 4.73 -1.27
N ASN A 230 -13.61 5.66 -0.42
CA ASN A 230 -14.48 6.69 0.20
C ASN A 230 -14.36 8.06 -0.49
N CYS A 231 -13.55 8.19 -1.55
CA CYS A 231 -13.42 9.44 -2.31
C CYS A 231 -14.68 9.74 -3.13
N ASP A 232 -15.04 11.02 -3.22
CA ASP A 232 -16.18 11.49 -4.03
C ASP A 232 -15.79 11.90 -5.47
N ARG A 233 -14.53 11.68 -5.86
CA ARG A 233 -14.03 12.05 -7.20
C ARG A 233 -14.64 11.19 -8.31
N PRO A 234 -14.76 11.66 -9.56
CA PRO A 234 -15.16 10.82 -10.70
C PRO A 234 -14.35 9.53 -10.79
N ALA A 235 -14.98 8.42 -11.18
CA ALA A 235 -14.32 7.11 -11.21
C ALA A 235 -13.04 7.12 -12.07
N SER A 236 -13.02 7.87 -13.18
CA SER A 236 -11.81 8.06 -14.00
C SER A 236 -10.64 8.67 -13.21
N GLN A 237 -10.90 9.66 -12.36
CA GLN A 237 -9.88 10.29 -11.52
C GLN A 237 -9.42 9.35 -10.40
N VAL A 238 -10.32 8.55 -9.82
CA VAL A 238 -9.95 7.50 -8.85
C VAL A 238 -9.00 6.49 -9.48
N PHE A 239 -9.28 6.05 -10.72
CA PHE A 239 -8.38 5.16 -11.45
C PHE A 239 -7.07 5.84 -11.84
N ALA A 240 -7.08 7.11 -12.22
CA ALA A 240 -5.84 7.86 -12.50
C ALA A 240 -4.95 7.95 -11.26
N PHE A 241 -5.53 8.31 -10.11
CA PHE A 241 -4.85 8.33 -8.82
C PHE A 241 -4.30 6.95 -8.43
N TYR A 242 -5.06 5.89 -8.68
CA TYR A 242 -4.60 4.53 -8.40
C TYR A 242 -3.45 4.10 -9.33
N ASN A 243 -3.58 4.36 -10.64
CA ASN A 243 -2.61 3.93 -11.66
C ASN A 243 -1.28 4.66 -11.59
N ASP A 244 -1.20 5.82 -10.93
CA ASP A 244 0.08 6.49 -10.68
C ASP A 244 1.08 5.56 -9.96
N ARG A 245 0.65 4.44 -9.35
CA ARG A 245 1.51 3.43 -8.69
C ARG A 245 2.71 2.97 -9.53
N GLY A 246 2.65 2.99 -10.86
CA GLY A 246 3.70 2.49 -11.76
C GLY A 246 5.13 3.01 -11.52
N GLU A 247 5.30 4.21 -10.95
CA GLU A 247 6.64 4.73 -10.59
C GLU A 247 7.29 4.03 -9.38
N CYS A 248 6.51 3.38 -8.50
CA CYS A 248 7.03 2.67 -7.34
C CYS A 248 7.58 1.28 -7.71
N GLU A 249 6.92 0.52 -8.60
CA GLU A 249 7.42 -0.77 -9.08
C GLU A 249 8.76 -0.61 -9.82
N ASN A 250 8.91 0.44 -10.62
CA ASN A 250 10.16 0.72 -11.33
C ASN A 250 11.33 1.09 -10.39
N ARG A 251 11.03 1.55 -9.17
CA ARG A 251 12.00 1.91 -8.13
C ARG A 251 12.38 0.72 -7.24
N SER A 252 11.48 -0.26 -7.06
CA SER A 252 11.73 -1.49 -6.30
C SER A 252 12.44 -2.58 -7.09
N LEU A 253 12.27 -2.61 -8.43
CA LEU A 253 12.82 -3.68 -9.30
C LEU A 253 14.18 -3.38 -9.95
N LYS A 254 14.70 -2.14 -9.87
CA LYS A 254 16.03 -1.83 -10.39
C LYS A 254 17.06 -1.75 -9.26
N PRO A 255 18.07 -2.64 -9.23
CA PRO A 255 19.32 -2.33 -8.54
C PRO A 255 19.82 -1.00 -9.09
N ARG A 256 20.17 -0.05 -8.22
CA ARG A 256 20.88 1.14 -8.66
C ARG A 256 22.25 0.70 -9.16
N GLU A 257 22.42 0.58 -10.47
CA GLU A 257 23.75 0.57 -11.06
C GLU A 257 24.36 1.94 -10.78
N SER A 258 25.32 1.94 -9.85
CA SER A 258 26.23 3.07 -9.68
C SER A 258 27.04 3.21 -10.96
N PRO A 259 27.09 4.39 -11.60
CA PRO A 259 28.09 4.65 -12.63
C PRO A 259 29.45 4.42 -11.98
N LEU A 260 30.22 3.48 -12.53
CA LEU A 260 31.64 3.39 -12.25
C LEU A 260 32.23 4.75 -12.64
N ALA A 261 32.79 5.45 -11.66
CA ALA A 261 33.62 6.60 -11.92
C ALA A 261 34.91 6.10 -12.60
N GLU A 262 35.18 6.60 -13.80
CA GLU A 262 36.55 6.70 -14.33
C GLU A 262 37.32 7.78 -13.55
#